data_AF-A0A1Y4JY28-F1
#
_entry.id   AF-A0A1Y4JY28-F1
#
_cell.length_a   1.000
_cell.length_b   1.000
_cell.length_c   1.000
_cell.angle_alpha   90.00
_cell.angle_beta   90.00
_cell.angle_gamma   90.00
#
_symmetry.space_group_name_H-M   'P 1'
#
loop_
_entity.id
_entity.type
_entity.pdbx_description
1 polymer ?
#
loop_
_entity_poly.entity_id
_entity_poly.type
_entity_poly.pdbx_seq_one_letter_code
_entity_poly.pdbx_strand_id
1 'polypeptide(L)'
;MQNDLIIINDYCERCDIEPDFVLMLGEGGLIDVEIIGNTGYFPASQLGELERYTHLYYDLSINIEGIDAIRHLLRRIEDLQERVRKLENELHFYTIGN
;
A
#
# COMPACT_ATOMS: atom_id res chain seq x y z
N MET A 1 -7.88 13.40 14.25
CA MET A 1 -8.17 12.03 13.79
C MET A 1 -7.31 11.13 14.65
N GLN A 2 -7.90 10.16 15.34
CA GLN A 2 -7.16 9.20 16.15
C GLN A 2 -6.48 8.25 15.15
N ASN A 3 -5.16 8.32 14.98
CA ASN A 3 -4.45 7.27 14.26
C ASN A 3 -4.35 6.09 15.23
N ASP A 4 -5.17 5.07 15.01
CA ASP A 4 -4.99 3.80 15.69
C ASP A 4 -3.65 3.22 15.22
N LEU A 5 -2.70 3.11 16.14
CA LEU A 5 -1.36 2.60 15.86
C LEU A 5 -1.29 1.12 16.23
N ILE A 6 -0.69 0.33 15.35
CA ILE A 6 -0.43 -1.10 15.55
C ILE A 6 1.05 -1.28 15.85
N ILE A 7 1.37 -2.09 16.86
CA ILE A 7 2.75 -2.44 17.22
C ILE A 7 3.30 -3.38 16.15
N ILE A 8 4.46 -3.03 15.57
CA ILE A 8 5.12 -3.84 14.53
C ILE A 8 5.41 -5.25 15.04
N ASN A 9 5.96 -5.38 16.25
CA ASN A 9 6.30 -6.68 16.82
C ASN A 9 5.08 -7.59 16.98
N ASP A 10 3.97 -7.09 17.54
CA ASP A 10 2.72 -7.85 17.69
C ASP A 10 2.15 -8.32 16.34
N TYR A 11 2.25 -7.47 15.30
CA TYR A 11 1.84 -7.84 13.95
C TYR A 11 2.74 -8.95 13.39
N CYS A 12 4.07 -8.78 13.51
CA CYS A 12 5.06 -9.73 13.03
C CYS A 12 4.90 -11.12 13.68
N GLU A 13 4.67 -11.16 14.99
CA GLU A 13 4.40 -12.42 15.72
C GLU A 13 3.13 -13.12 15.25
N ARG A 14 2.06 -12.38 14.92
CA ARG A 14 0.79 -12.96 14.45
C ARG A 14 0.87 -13.46 13.01
N CYS A 15 1.64 -12.78 12.17
CA CYS A 15 1.77 -13.08 10.76
C CYS A 15 2.96 -14.00 10.43
N ASP A 16 3.77 -14.36 11.43
CA ASP A 16 5.00 -15.15 11.27
C ASP A 16 5.96 -14.55 10.25
N ILE A 17 6.19 -13.24 10.37
CA ILE A 17 7.12 -12.47 9.52
C ILE A 17 8.18 -11.76 10.35
N GLU A 18 9.24 -11.30 9.70
CA GLU A 18 10.36 -10.64 10.38
C GLU A 18 10.11 -9.14 10.56
N PRO A 19 10.38 -8.55 11.74
CA PRO A 19 10.27 -7.09 11.94
C PRO A 19 11.14 -6.29 10.97
N ASP A 20 12.29 -6.82 10.58
CA ASP A 20 13.20 -6.20 9.61
C ASP A 20 12.52 -5.98 8.26
N PHE A 21 11.63 -6.87 7.83
CA PHE A 21 10.85 -6.68 6.60
C PHE A 21 9.95 -5.44 6.68
N VAL A 22 9.26 -5.25 7.81
CA VAL A 22 8.39 -4.07 8.02
C VAL A 22 9.21 -2.79 8.07
N LEU A 23 10.40 -2.83 8.67
CA LEU A 23 11.34 -1.70 8.66
C LEU A 23 11.83 -1.38 7.25
N MET A 24 12.18 -2.39 6.44
CA MET A 24 12.57 -2.20 5.03
C MET A 24 11.45 -1.58 4.20
N LEU A 25 10.20 -1.97 4.43
CA LEU A 25 9.05 -1.31 3.79
C LEU A 25 8.94 0.17 4.20
N GLY A 26 9.21 0.48 5.48
CA GLY A 26 9.27 1.84 5.98
C GLY A 26 10.37 2.67 5.32
N GLU A 27 11.59 2.13 5.23
CA GLU A 27 12.73 2.77 4.56
C GLU A 27 12.46 3.00 3.06
N GLY A 28 11.78 2.06 2.40
CA GLY A 28 11.32 2.19 1.02
C GLY A 28 10.15 3.16 0.81
N GLY A 29 9.61 3.76 1.87
CA GLY A 29 8.43 4.63 1.81
C GLY A 29 7.17 3.92 1.32
N LEU A 30 7.10 2.60 1.55
CA LEU A 30 5.93 1.77 1.24
C LEU A 30 4.88 1.85 2.34
N ILE A 31 5.31 2.00 3.59
CA ILE A 31 4.48 2.21 4.77
C ILE A 31 5.08 3.31 5.65
N ASP A 32 4.26 3.87 6.54
CA ASP A 32 4.74 4.80 7.55
C ASP A 32 5.08 4.05 8.84
N VAL A 33 6.28 4.30 9.37
CA VAL A 33 6.73 3.72 10.63
C VAL A 33 7.05 4.84 11.62
N GLU A 34 6.44 4.76 12.80
CA GLU A 34 6.67 5.66 13.92
C GLU A 34 7.40 4.92 15.04
N ILE A 35 8.52 5.46 15.52
CA ILE A 35 9.22 4.93 16.69
C ILE A 35 8.83 5.75 17.92
N ILE A 36 8.13 5.13 18.87
CA ILE A 36 7.76 5.76 20.13
C ILE A 36 8.55 5.06 21.25
N GLY A 37 9.54 5.78 21.80
CA GLY A 37 10.49 5.21 22.75
C GLY A 37 11.43 4.22 22.07
N ASN A 38 11.14 2.92 22.18
CA ASN A 38 11.93 1.84 21.60
C ASN A 38 11.07 0.79 20.88
N THR A 39 9.81 1.13 20.60
CA THR A 39 8.84 0.26 19.94
C THR A 39 8.43 0.93 18.62
N GLY A 40 8.44 0.14 17.54
CA GLY A 40 7.97 0.57 16.25
C GLY A 40 6.47 0.36 16.09
N TYR A 41 5.82 1.33 15.49
CA TYR A 41 4.38 1.37 15.23
C TYR A 41 4.12 1.70 13.77
N PHE A 42 2.99 1.25 13.25
CA PHE A 42 2.46 1.71 11.96
C PHE A 42 0.96 2.02 12.07
N PRO A 43 0.42 2.93 11.26
CA PRO A 43 -1.00 3.23 11.22
C PRO A 43 -1.85 2.00 10.84
N ALA A 44 -2.94 1.76 11.57
CA ALA A 44 -3.91 0.69 11.26
C ALA A 44 -4.54 0.82 9.87
N SER A 45 -4.60 2.04 9.32
CA SER A 45 -5.04 2.30 7.95
C SER A 45 -4.16 1.64 6.90
N GLN A 46 -2.89 1.33 7.22
CA GLN A 46 -1.94 0.67 6.33
C GLN A 46 -1.92 -0.85 6.47
N LEU A 47 -2.71 -1.43 7.38
CA LEU A 47 -2.75 -2.89 7.62
C LEU A 47 -3.02 -3.67 6.32
N GLY A 48 -4.01 -3.24 5.52
CA GLY A 48 -4.35 -3.93 4.27
C GLY A 48 -3.33 -3.73 3.14
N GLU A 49 -2.48 -2.69 3.19
CA GLU A 49 -1.33 -2.57 2.29
C GLU A 49 -0.20 -3.50 2.74
N LEU A 50 0.07 -3.54 4.04
CA LEU A 50 1.10 -4.38 4.64
C LEU A 50 0.83 -5.86 4.37
N GLU A 51 -0.41 -6.34 4.55
CA GLU A 51 -0.82 -7.71 4.18
C GLU A 51 -0.55 -8.01 2.70
N ARG A 52 -0.85 -7.07 1.80
CA ARG A 52 -0.57 -7.23 0.37
C ARG A 52 0.92 -7.32 0.10
N TYR A 53 1.74 -6.46 0.71
CA TYR A 53 3.19 -6.49 0.53
C TYR A 53 3.79 -7.77 1.12
N THR A 54 3.28 -8.25 2.26
CA THR A 54 3.65 -9.54 2.85
C THR A 54 3.42 -10.68 1.86
N HIS A 55 2.24 -10.75 1.24
CA HIS A 55 1.95 -11.76 0.21
C HIS A 55 2.88 -11.65 -1.00
N LEU A 56 3.17 -10.44 -1.50
CA LEU A 56 4.10 -10.26 -2.62
C LEU A 56 5.51 -10.74 -2.27
N TYR A 57 5.99 -10.44 -1.06
CA TYR A 57 7.34 -10.78 -0.64
C TYR A 57 7.49 -12.26 -0.32
N TYR A 58 6.66 -12.79 0.57
CA TYR A 58 6.80 -14.15 1.08
C TYR A 58 6.23 -15.21 0.15
N ASP A 59 5.06 -14.97 -0.49
CA ASP A 59 4.43 -15.99 -1.33
C ASP A 59 4.92 -15.93 -2.78
N LEU A 60 5.14 -14.72 -3.30
CA LEU A 60 5.55 -14.51 -4.70
C LEU A 60 7.05 -14.24 -4.88
N SER A 61 7.82 -14.17 -3.78
CA SER A 61 9.27 -13.93 -3.80
C SER A 61 9.66 -12.63 -4.52
N ILE A 62 8.83 -11.59 -4.40
CA ILE A 62 9.10 -10.28 -4.99
C ILE A 62 9.80 -9.40 -3.95
N ASN A 63 10.97 -8.88 -4.29
CA ASN A 63 11.72 -7.98 -3.41
C ASN A 63 11.04 -6.61 -3.22
N ILE A 64 11.54 -5.81 -2.27
CA ILE A 64 11.00 -4.49 -1.93
C ILE A 64 10.97 -3.54 -3.13
N GLU A 65 12.02 -3.53 -3.95
CA GLU A 65 12.07 -2.70 -5.16
C GLU A 65 11.03 -3.16 -6.21
N GLY A 66 10.78 -4.46 -6.31
CA GLY A 66 9.75 -5.02 -7.15
C GLY A 66 8.35 -4.63 -6.68
N ILE A 67 8.12 -4.66 -5.37
CA ILE A 67 6.85 -4.21 -4.74
C ILE A 67 6.63 -2.71 -5.04
N ASP A 68 7.65 -1.87 -4.90
CA ASP A 68 7.54 -0.44 -5.21
C ASP A 68 7.24 -0.20 -6.71
N ALA A 69 7.92 -0.91 -7.60
CA ALA A 69 7.64 -0.84 -9.03
C ALA A 69 6.18 -1.23 -9.35
N ILE A 70 5.68 -2.32 -8.77
CA ILE A 70 4.29 -2.78 -8.92
C ILE A 70 3.33 -1.71 -8.42
N ARG A 71 3.55 -1.17 -7.22
CA ARG A 71 2.74 -0.09 -6.63
C ARG A 71 2.68 1.13 -7.56
N HIS A 72 3.82 1.54 -8.11
CA HIS A 72 3.89 2.68 -9.03
C HIS A 72 3.11 2.42 -10.32
N LEU A 73 3.24 1.22 -10.89
CA LEU A 73 2.51 0.82 -12.10
C LEU A 73 1.00 0.74 -11.87
N LEU A 74 0.56 0.18 -10.74
CA LEU A 74 -0.85 0.11 -10.37
C LEU A 74 -1.47 1.51 -10.25
N ARG A 75 -0.82 2.44 -9.55
CA ARG A 75 -1.28 3.85 -9.47
C ARG A 75 -1.42 4.49 -10.85
N ARG A 76 -0.48 4.22 -11.74
CA ARG A 76 -0.54 4.75 -13.11
C ARG A 76 -1.70 4.16 -13.91
N ILE A 77 -2.02 2.88 -13.72
CA ILE A 77 -3.18 2.23 -14.33
C ILE A 77 -4.47 2.84 -13.78
N GLU A 78 -4.58 3.07 -12.48
CA GLU A 78 -5.74 3.70 -11.84
C GLU A 78 -6.00 5.12 -12.37
N ASP A 79 -4.95 5.95 -12.49
CA ASP A 79 -5.05 7.29 -13.09
C ASP A 79 -5.54 7.23 -14.54
N LEU A 80 -4.99 6.32 -15.33
CA LEU A 80 -5.42 6.12 -16.71
C LEU A 80 -6.88 5.67 -16.79
N GLN A 81 -7.31 4.76 -15.92
CA GLN A 81 -8.70 4.30 -15.86
C GLN A 81 -9.66 5.41 -15.42
N GLU A 82 -9.24 6.30 -14.51
CA GLU A 82 -10.04 7.48 -14.15
C GLU A 82 -10.19 8.45 -15.32
N ARG A 83 -9.11 8.69 -16.06
CA ARG A 83 -9.12 9.55 -17.25
C ARG A 83 -10.01 8.99 -18.35
N VAL A 84 -9.94 7.68 -18.62
CA VAL A 84 -10.82 7.01 -19.58
C VAL A 84 -12.28 7.17 -19.16
N ARG A 85 -12.62 6.90 -17.88
CA ARG A 85 -13.99 7.08 -17.37
C ARG A 85 -14.49 8.52 -17.52
N LYS A 86 -13.63 9.53 -17.28
CA LYS A 86 -13.99 10.94 -17.48
C LYS A 86 -14.32 11.22 -18.95
N LEU A 87 -13.47 10.77 -19.86
CA LEU A 87 -13.69 10.94 -21.31
C LEU A 87 -14.95 10.22 -21.80
N GLU A 88 -15.21 9.00 -21.33
CA GLU A 88 -16.43 8.26 -21.64
C GLU A 88 -17.68 8.99 -21.16
N ASN A 89 -17.66 9.54 -19.94
CA ASN A 89 -18.75 10.32 -19.40
C ASN A 89 -19.01 11.63 -20.18
N GLU A 90 -17.95 12.33 -20.60
CA GLU A 90 -18.06 13.52 -21.46
C GLU A 90 -18.66 13.18 -22.82
N LEU A 91 -18.18 12.12 -23.47
CA LEU A 91 -18.74 11.66 -24.76
C LEU A 91 -20.22 11.30 -24.63
N HIS A 92 -20.60 10.60 -23.56
CA HIS A 92 -21.98 10.25 -23.29
C HIS A 92 -22.90 11.48 -23.15
N PHE A 93 -22.41 12.56 -22.54
CA PHE A 93 -23.12 13.83 -22.46
C PHE A 93 -23.41 14.42 -23.85
N TYR A 94 -22.43 14.41 -24.75
CA TYR A 94 -22.60 14.92 -26.11
C TYR A 94 -23.52 14.05 -26.99
N THR A 95 -23.56 12.74 -26.75
CA THR A 95 -24.41 11.80 -27.52
C THR A 95 -25.88 11.78 -27.09
N ILE A 96 -26.20 12.18 -25.85
CA ILE A 96 -27.59 12.30 -25.37
C ILE A 96 -28.16 13.71 -25.59
N GLY A 97 -27.29 14.72 -25.77
CA GLY A 97 -27.69 16.11 -26.05
C GLY A 97 -28.10 16.42 -27.50
N ASN A 98 -28.17 15.42 -28.39
CA ASN A 98 -28.70 15.54 -29.77
C ASN A 98 -29.94 14.68 -29.96
#